data_AF-A0A7S2UV89-F1
#
_entry.id   AF-A0A7S2UV89-F1
#
_cell.length_a   1.000
_cell.length_b   1.000
_cell.length_c   1.000
_cell.angle_alpha   90.00
_cell.angle_beta   90.00
_cell.angle_gamma   90.00
#
_symmetry.space_group_name_H-M   'P 1'
#
loop_
_entity.id
_entity.type
_entity.pdbx_description
1 polymer ?
#
loop_
_entity_poly.entity_id
_entity_poly.type
_entity_poly.pdbx_seq_one_letter_code
_entity_poly.pdbx_strand_id
1 'polypeptide(L)'
;MERFVFILLLLLLVFSSHANDNPGVGGSVIAMAGKGCVALGVDKRFGIGGQLVGCGGPRVVRVNSRLLLGLSGLETDLMTLMEEVRAMETLRRVRGLAALDPAPFAGGLSALLYRKRYYLQPVVAGLTPTRGQGQ
;
A
#
# COMPACT_ATOMS: atom_id res chain seq x y z
N MET A 1 10.51 13.16 -18.47
CA MET A 1 9.97 11.81 -18.63
C MET A 1 9.80 11.22 -17.24
N GLU A 2 8.57 10.84 -16.92
CA GLU A 2 8.02 10.74 -15.56
C GLU A 2 8.63 9.57 -14.77
N ARG A 3 9.13 9.87 -13.56
CA ARG A 3 9.69 8.87 -12.64
C ARG A 3 8.54 8.09 -11.99
N PHE A 4 8.00 7.12 -12.71
CA PHE A 4 7.05 6.13 -12.17
C PHE A 4 7.82 5.08 -11.37
N VAL A 5 7.83 5.24 -10.05
CA VAL A 5 8.47 4.29 -9.14
C VAL A 5 7.52 3.12 -8.91
N PHE A 6 7.59 2.11 -9.78
CA PHE A 6 7.09 0.76 -9.52
C PHE A 6 7.99 0.10 -8.48
N ILE A 7 7.63 0.16 -7.19
CA ILE A 7 8.29 -0.70 -6.21
C ILE A 7 7.66 -2.10 -6.28
N LEU A 8 8.48 -2.97 -6.87
CA LEU A 8 8.56 -4.43 -6.73
C LEU A 8 7.63 -5.32 -7.56
N LEU A 9 7.92 -5.34 -8.87
CA LEU A 9 7.78 -6.54 -9.70
C LEU A 9 9.08 -7.38 -9.60
N LEU A 10 9.36 -7.99 -8.45
CA LEU A 10 10.37 -9.07 -8.38
C LEU A 10 10.24 -9.90 -7.09
N LEU A 11 9.29 -10.84 -7.03
CA LEU A 11 9.45 -12.07 -6.23
C LEU A 11 8.38 -13.14 -6.56
N LEU A 12 8.06 -13.38 -7.84
CA LEU A 12 7.17 -14.48 -8.24
C LEU A 12 7.78 -15.88 -7.98
N LEU A 13 9.05 -16.00 -7.57
CA LEU A 13 9.73 -17.27 -7.39
C LEU A 13 9.90 -17.76 -5.94
N VAL A 14 9.65 -16.92 -4.91
CA VAL A 14 9.77 -17.37 -3.50
C VAL A 14 8.43 -17.84 -2.92
N PHE A 15 7.31 -17.43 -3.50
CA PHE A 15 5.97 -17.76 -2.97
C PHE A 15 5.49 -19.19 -3.26
N SER A 16 6.00 -19.87 -4.29
CA SER A 16 5.55 -21.23 -4.60
C SER A 16 6.03 -22.29 -3.59
N SER A 17 7.07 -22.01 -2.79
CA SER A 17 7.58 -23.00 -1.82
C SER A 17 7.00 -22.88 -0.41
N HIS A 18 6.20 -21.86 -0.11
CA HIS A 18 5.56 -21.69 1.22
C HIS A 18 4.02 -21.70 1.12
N ALA A 19 3.48 -22.47 0.18
CA ALA A 19 2.05 -22.62 -0.06
C ALA A 19 1.36 -23.62 0.90
N ASN A 20 2.01 -24.00 2.01
CA ASN A 20 1.41 -24.83 3.04
C ASN A 20 1.54 -24.14 4.41
N ASP A 21 0.41 -24.06 5.12
CA ASP A 21 0.27 -23.76 6.57
C ASP A 21 0.20 -22.30 7.05
N ASN A 22 -0.57 -21.40 6.41
CA ASN A 22 -1.12 -20.23 7.13
C ASN A 22 -2.56 -19.88 6.68
N PRO A 23 -3.58 -19.96 7.55
CA PRO A 23 -4.98 -20.01 7.14
C PRO A 23 -5.65 -18.63 6.94
N GLY A 24 -4.97 -17.63 6.36
CA GLY A 24 -5.57 -16.29 6.19
C GLY A 24 -4.96 -15.40 5.11
N VAL A 25 -4.16 -15.97 4.21
CA VAL A 25 -3.37 -15.20 3.23
C VAL A 25 -4.14 -15.11 1.91
N GLY A 26 -4.56 -13.91 1.53
CA GLY A 26 -5.28 -13.69 0.29
C GLY A 26 -5.48 -12.21 -0.02
N GLY A 27 -5.93 -11.94 -1.24
CA GLY A 27 -6.17 -10.59 -1.75
C GLY A 27 -5.15 -10.18 -2.81
N SER A 28 -5.66 -9.57 -3.86
CA SER A 28 -4.87 -8.97 -4.93
C SER A 28 -5.01 -7.46 -4.87
N VAL A 29 -3.92 -6.76 -5.17
CA VAL A 29 -3.89 -5.31 -5.33
C VAL A 29 -3.25 -4.98 -6.67
N ILE A 30 -3.86 -4.04 -7.39
CA ILE A 30 -3.33 -3.52 -8.64
C ILE A 30 -3.43 -2.01 -8.64
N ALA A 31 -2.39 -1.34 -9.14
CA ALA A 31 -2.40 0.09 -9.41
C ALA A 31 -2.11 0.34 -10.88
N MET A 32 -2.80 1.31 -11.46
CA MET A 32 -2.59 1.78 -12.83
C MET A 32 -2.40 3.30 -12.82
N ALA A 33 -1.48 3.77 -13.64
CA ALA A 33 -1.26 5.19 -13.87
C ALA A 33 -1.77 5.60 -15.24
N GLY A 34 -2.45 6.74 -15.32
CA GLY A 34 -2.86 7.40 -16.55
C GLY A 34 -2.38 8.85 -16.59
N LYS A 35 -2.80 9.59 -17.61
CA LYS A 35 -2.46 11.02 -17.75
C LYS A 35 -3.19 11.83 -16.67
N GLY A 36 -2.46 12.25 -15.64
CA GLY A 36 -3.01 13.05 -14.53
C GLY A 36 -3.94 12.28 -13.59
N CYS A 37 -3.99 10.95 -13.67
CA CYS A 37 -4.83 10.12 -12.81
C CYS A 37 -4.11 8.84 -12.38
N VAL A 38 -4.52 8.29 -11.24
CA VAL A 38 -4.10 6.97 -10.77
C VAL A 38 -5.34 6.21 -10.31
N ALA A 39 -5.37 4.92 -10.60
CA ALA A 39 -6.41 4.01 -10.14
C ALA A 39 -5.79 2.91 -9.29
N LEU A 40 -6.46 2.54 -8.20
CA LEU A 40 -6.07 1.45 -7.31
C LEU A 40 -7.27 0.52 -7.15
N GLY A 41 -7.07 -0.76 -7.47
CA GLY A 41 -8.05 -1.83 -7.30
C GLY A 41 -7.56 -2.83 -6.26
N VAL A 42 -8.46 -3.29 -5.39
CA VAL A 42 -8.18 -4.33 -4.40
C VAL A 42 -9.29 -5.37 -4.38
N ASP A 43 -8.93 -6.62 -4.17
CA ASP A 43 -9.87 -7.67 -3.77
C ASP A 43 -10.28 -7.50 -2.31
N LYS A 44 -11.57 -7.59 -2.02
CA LYS A 44 -12.12 -7.45 -0.66
C LYS A 44 -12.27 -8.78 0.08
N ARG A 45 -11.95 -9.91 -0.56
CA ARG A 45 -12.08 -11.24 0.03
C ARG A 45 -11.22 -11.37 1.29
N PHE A 46 -11.83 -11.84 2.37
CA PHE A 46 -11.17 -12.35 3.56
C PHE A 46 -11.66 -13.78 3.80
N GLY A 47 -10.74 -14.73 3.89
CA GLY A 47 -11.08 -16.14 3.99
C GLY A 47 -10.07 -16.96 4.78
N ILE A 48 -10.56 -18.03 5.38
CA ILE A 48 -9.80 -18.95 6.22
C ILE A 48 -9.97 -20.35 5.62
N GLY A 49 -8.87 -21.04 5.32
CA GLY A 49 -8.91 -22.41 4.80
C GLY A 49 -9.76 -22.61 3.54
N GLY A 50 -9.86 -21.60 2.67
CA GLY A 50 -10.68 -21.63 1.45
C GLY A 50 -12.12 -21.11 1.61
N GLN A 51 -12.62 -21.01 2.84
CA GLN A 51 -13.95 -20.45 3.13
C GLN A 51 -13.93 -18.92 3.14
N LEU A 52 -14.94 -18.29 2.55
CA LEU A 52 -15.15 -16.84 2.67
C LEU A 52 -15.68 -16.50 4.06
N VAL A 53 -14.90 -15.76 4.84
CA VAL A 53 -15.29 -15.27 6.16
C VAL A 53 -15.96 -13.89 6.05
N GLY A 54 -15.55 -13.07 5.09
CA GLY A 54 -16.21 -11.80 4.80
C GLY A 54 -15.61 -11.04 3.62
N CYS A 55 -16.31 -10.00 3.17
CA CYS A 55 -15.91 -9.12 2.06
C CYS A 55 -15.77 -7.63 2.49
N GLY A 56 -15.50 -7.36 3.76
CA GLY A 56 -15.71 -6.02 4.35
C GLY A 56 -14.46 -5.22 4.72
N GLY A 57 -13.27 -5.81 4.75
CA GLY A 57 -12.06 -5.17 5.27
C GLY A 57 -11.54 -4.05 4.35
N PRO A 58 -11.24 -2.84 4.86
CA PRO A 58 -10.56 -1.82 4.07
C PRO A 58 -9.12 -2.28 3.81
N ARG A 59 -8.80 -2.71 2.59
CA ARG A 59 -7.42 -2.97 2.16
C ARG A 59 -6.70 -1.75 1.58
N VAL A 60 -7.39 -0.60 1.61
CA VAL A 60 -6.91 0.67 1.07
C VAL A 60 -6.92 1.72 2.16
N VAL A 61 -5.79 2.40 2.34
CA VAL A 61 -5.64 3.56 3.20
C VAL A 61 -5.45 4.79 2.34
N ARG A 62 -6.29 5.80 2.58
CA ARG A 62 -6.07 7.13 2.02
C ARG A 62 -5.17 7.92 2.96
N VAL A 63 -3.94 8.19 2.51
CA VAL A 63 -2.89 8.88 3.28
C VAL A 63 -2.93 10.40 3.08
N ASN A 64 -3.48 10.86 1.96
CA ASN A 64 -3.90 12.25 1.76
C ASN A 64 -4.83 12.30 0.55
N SER A 65 -5.21 13.50 0.09
CA SER A 65 -6.10 13.68 -1.07
C SER A 65 -5.53 13.18 -2.40
N ARG A 66 -4.22 12.95 -2.50
CA ARG A 66 -3.49 12.57 -3.72
C ARG A 66 -2.65 11.30 -3.57
N LEU A 67 -2.78 10.59 -2.44
CA LEU A 67 -1.95 9.43 -2.09
C LEU A 67 -2.82 8.34 -1.45
N LEU A 68 -2.77 7.17 -2.07
CA LEU A 68 -3.45 5.96 -1.68
C LEU A 68 -2.41 4.86 -1.46
N LEU A 69 -2.64 4.05 -0.44
CA LEU A 69 -1.87 2.85 -0.14
C LEU A 69 -2.80 1.64 -0.22
N GLY A 70 -2.53 0.73 -1.14
CA GLY A 70 -3.16 -0.58 -1.20
C GLY A 70 -2.29 -1.63 -0.53
N LEU A 71 -2.91 -2.56 0.19
CA LEU A 71 -2.21 -3.60 0.93
C LEU A 71 -2.82 -4.97 0.59
N SER A 72 -1.97 -5.96 0.39
CA SER A 72 -2.36 -7.39 0.33
C SER A 72 -1.44 -8.22 1.23
N GLY A 73 -1.89 -9.39 1.67
CA GLY A 73 -1.12 -10.28 2.55
C GLY A 73 -1.89 -10.68 3.79
N LEU A 74 -1.17 -10.85 4.91
CA LEU A 74 -1.76 -11.25 6.19
C LEU A 74 -2.64 -10.13 6.78
N GLU A 75 -3.89 -10.45 7.11
CA GLU A 75 -4.88 -9.45 7.54
C GLU A 75 -4.46 -8.71 8.83
N THR A 76 -3.86 -9.40 9.81
CA THR A 76 -3.41 -8.79 11.07
C THR A 76 -2.31 -7.76 10.85
N ASP A 77 -1.37 -8.07 9.95
CA ASP A 77 -0.28 -7.17 9.57
C ASP A 77 -0.82 -5.98 8.78
N LEU A 78 -1.82 -6.22 7.92
CA LEU A 78 -2.53 -5.20 7.17
C LEU A 78 -3.16 -4.20 8.15
N MET A 79 -3.99 -4.66 9.09
CA MET A 79 -4.64 -3.81 10.09
C MET A 79 -3.63 -2.99 10.89
N THR A 80 -2.56 -3.62 11.35
CA THR A 80 -1.49 -2.95 12.11
C THR A 80 -0.83 -1.84 11.28
N LEU A 81 -0.44 -2.14 10.03
CA LEU A 81 0.21 -1.16 9.16
C LEU A 81 -0.74 0.00 8.82
N MET A 82 -2.03 -0.26 8.63
CA MET A 82 -3.01 0.81 8.39
C MET A 82 -3.11 1.78 9.56
N GLU A 83 -3.14 1.27 10.78
CA GLU A 83 -3.15 2.11 11.98
C GLU A 83 -1.87 2.92 12.11
N GLU A 84 -0.70 2.32 11.87
CA GLU A 84 0.58 3.03 11.90
C GLU A 84 0.64 4.15 10.87
N VAL A 85 0.19 3.90 9.63
CA VAL A 85 0.17 4.92 8.57
C VAL A 85 -0.80 6.06 8.92
N ARG A 86 -1.99 5.75 9.45
CA ARG A 86 -2.95 6.76 9.91
C ARG A 86 -2.40 7.59 11.07
N ALA A 87 -1.72 6.95 12.02
CA ALA A 87 -1.07 7.62 13.14
C ALA A 87 0.05 8.54 12.64
N MET A 88 0.88 8.07 11.71
CA MET A 88 1.93 8.87 11.09
C MET A 88 1.36 10.11 10.37
N GLU A 89 0.30 9.95 9.57
CA GLU A 89 -0.37 11.08 8.91
C GLU A 89 -0.96 12.07 9.92
N THR A 90 -1.65 11.54 10.94
CA THR A 90 -2.27 12.36 11.99
C THR A 90 -1.23 13.19 12.73
N LEU A 91 -0.10 12.58 13.11
CA LEU A 91 1.00 13.29 13.76
C LEU A 91 1.61 14.37 12.87
N ARG A 92 1.74 14.11 11.56
CA ARG A 92 2.22 15.13 10.61
C ARG A 92 1.25 16.31 10.51
N ARG A 93 -0.05 16.02 10.48
CA ARG A 93 -1.11 17.03 10.44
C ARG A 93 -1.12 17.89 11.70
N VAL A 94 -1.03 17.27 12.87
CA VAL A 94 -0.95 17.98 14.17
C VAL A 94 0.28 18.87 14.25
N ARG A 95 1.41 18.45 13.64
CA ARG A 95 2.64 19.24 13.55
C ARG A 95 2.61 20.32 12.46
N GLY A 96 1.51 20.47 11.73
CA GLY A 96 1.39 21.45 10.64
C GLY A 96 2.32 21.17 9.45
N LEU A 97 2.79 19.93 9.27
CA LEU A 97 3.65 19.56 8.16
C LEU A 97 2.86 19.50 6.85
N ALA A 98 3.53 19.82 5.75
CA ALA A 98 2.95 19.68 4.41
C ALA A 98 2.57 18.22 4.11
N ALA A 99 1.57 18.08 3.22
CA ALA A 99 1.13 16.79 2.72
C ALA A 99 2.30 16.02 2.08
N LEU A 100 2.31 14.70 2.29
CA LEU A 100 3.37 13.84 1.77
C LEU A 100 3.25 13.62 0.27
N ASP A 101 4.36 13.84 -0.44
CA ASP A 101 4.52 13.38 -1.81
C ASP A 101 4.70 11.85 -1.86
N PRO A 102 4.33 11.19 -2.97
CA PRO A 102 4.40 9.73 -3.08
C PRO A 102 5.81 9.17 -2.94
N ALA A 103 6.83 9.86 -3.44
CA ALA A 103 8.22 9.41 -3.37
C ALA A 103 8.79 9.35 -1.93
N PRO A 104 8.74 10.42 -1.11
CA PRO A 104 9.21 10.36 0.27
C PRO A 104 8.35 9.42 1.13
N PHE A 105 7.05 9.30 0.84
CA PHE A 105 6.20 8.31 1.51
C PHE A 105 6.66 6.88 1.22
N ALA A 106 6.96 6.54 -0.04
CA ALA A 106 7.46 5.22 -0.42
C ALA A 106 8.80 4.89 0.28
N GLY A 107 9.71 5.87 0.39
CA GLY A 107 10.96 5.71 1.13
C GLY A 107 10.74 5.45 2.62
N GLY A 108 9.86 6.21 3.26
CA GLY A 108 9.49 6.01 4.66
C GLY A 108 8.80 4.67 4.90
N LEU A 109 7.91 4.26 4.00
CA LEU A 109 7.25 2.96 4.03
C LEU A 109 8.26 1.82 3.90
N SER A 110 9.20 1.91 2.96
CA SER A 110 10.27 0.91 2.80
C SER A 110 11.10 0.76 4.07
N ALA A 111 11.45 1.87 4.74
CA ALA A 111 12.19 1.83 5.99
C ALA A 111 11.37 1.19 7.13
N LEU A 112 10.06 1.46 7.18
CA LEU A 112 9.14 0.88 8.15
C LEU A 112 9.02 -0.64 7.96
N LEU A 113 8.83 -1.09 6.71
CA LEU A 113 8.75 -2.52 6.34
C LEU A 113 10.07 -3.26 6.54
N TYR A 114 11.19 -2.57 6.45
CA TYR A 114 12.50 -3.15 6.77
C TYR A 114 12.69 -3.28 8.29
N ARG A 115 12.26 -2.28 9.06
CA ARG A 115 12.41 -2.26 10.52
C ARG A 115 11.56 -3.32 11.22
N LYS A 116 10.33 -3.54 10.75
CA LYS A 116 9.41 -4.56 11.26
C LYS A 116 9.07 -5.51 10.12
N ARG A 117 9.25 -6.82 10.34
CA ARG A 117 8.92 -7.84 9.34
C ARG A 117 7.40 -7.97 9.25
N TYR A 118 6.84 -7.46 8.17
CA TYR A 118 5.43 -7.65 7.82
C TYR A 118 5.30 -8.63 6.65
N TYR A 119 4.28 -9.49 6.69
CA TYR A 119 3.93 -10.40 5.62
C TYR A 119 2.87 -9.78 4.70
N LEU A 120 3.27 -8.70 4.02
CA LEU A 120 2.39 -7.95 3.14
C LEU A 120 3.10 -7.42 1.89
N GLN A 121 2.32 -7.13 0.87
CA GLN A 121 2.73 -6.53 -0.38
C GLN A 121 2.01 -5.16 -0.49
N PRO A 122 2.72 -4.06 -0.20
CA PRO A 122 2.16 -2.73 -0.29
C PRO A 122 2.33 -2.15 -1.70
N VAL A 123 1.28 -1.50 -2.19
CA VAL A 123 1.28 -0.74 -3.44
C VAL A 123 0.92 0.70 -3.14
N VAL A 124 1.86 1.61 -3.41
CA VAL A 124 1.66 3.06 -3.26
C VAL A 124 1.20 3.64 -4.60
N ALA A 125 0.06 4.33 -4.60
CA ALA A 125 -0.46 5.03 -5.77
C ALA A 125 -0.70 6.50 -5.41
N GLY A 126 -0.08 7.43 -6.14
CA GLY A 126 -0.30 8.85 -5.89
C GLY A 126 0.11 9.75 -7.03
N LEU A 127 -0.41 10.97 -7.00
CA LEU A 127 -0.12 12.01 -7.98
C LEU A 127 0.87 13.00 -7.38
N THR A 128 2.06 13.08 -7.98
CA THR A 128 3.01 14.15 -7.68
C THR A 128 2.47 15.46 -8.26
N PRO A 129 2.40 16.56 -7.49
CA PRO A 129 2.06 17.85 -8.05
C PRO A 129 3.07 18.20 -9.15
N THR A 130 2.57 18.49 -10.35
CA THR A 130 3.41 18.99 -11.43
C THR A 130 3.93 20.36 -11.02
N ARG A 131 5.11 20.41 -10.41
CA ARG A 131 5.86 21.66 -10.23
C ARG A 131 6.11 22.16 -11.65
N GLY A 132 5.53 23.31 -12.00
CA GLY A 132 5.45 23.82 -13.36
C GLY A 132 6.73 23.57 -14.15
N GLN A 133 6.60 22.89 -15.28
CA GLN A 133 7.54 23.11 -16.37
C GLN A 133 7.43 24.59 -16.71
N GLY A 134 8.55 25.31 -16.69
CA GLY A 134 8.64 26.76 -16.60
C GLY A 134 7.63 27.53 -17.46
N GLN A 135 7.01 28.53 -16.84
CA GLN A 135 6.78 29.81 -17.50
C GLN A 135 8.05 30.65 -17.36
#